data_AF-A0AAV7VAN7-F1
#
_entry.id   AF-A0AAV7VAN7-F1
#
_cell.length_a   1.000
_cell.length_b   1.000
_cell.length_c   1.000
_cell.angle_alpha   90.00
_cell.angle_beta   90.00
_cell.angle_gamma   90.00
#
_symmetry.space_group_name_H-M   'P 1'
#
loop_
_entity.id
_entity.type
_entity.pdbx_description
1 polymer ?
#
loop_
_entity_poly.entity_id
_entity_poly.type
_entity_poly.pdbx_seq_one_letter_code
_entity_poly.pdbx_strand_id
1 'polypeptide(L)'
;MEPLGELTQKNELLAEYIRKNPNIRGIPTPGHAKKEVKCTLYMDDVTLFCTDGKSVQFLLEACKDFGKASGAKINVDKSQAKLFGHWDLCNEPLPFPIEAGLVKILGIWFGRPGASVKSWNERLAKVKQKLGLWSLRHLSIEGKALVLRNNALPVLQYVTQAWPLLANVARAVNNMVFHFVCHSKMDRVKRSVTHKEHRKGEKAVPDILTILRTFFVRGCIQITLLNENKDRSAYRVIRFFLLPVWRRLGWCKWENATMFNWDLPWYYKEIEMFVVEFGLNCVTPSLWKPRAIHRLIRSRDTTEPVCDLPPATATWRLRAALSQEMEAHIPFPNITHQSVLYGLFPKTHSVEAIQGCWRILCCIKDILLYARTRLVTNGEVVGREACRRMVHNLLRDYTDKDNKESEKEEEL
;
A
#
# COMPACT_ATOMS: atom_id res chain seq x y z
N MET A 1 -21.68 23.63 15.10
CA MET A 1 -21.15 22.34 14.58
C MET A 1 -21.91 21.26 15.33
N GLU A 2 -22.90 20.63 14.70
CA GLU A 2 -23.55 19.46 15.31
C GLU A 2 -22.49 18.36 15.49
N PRO A 3 -22.45 17.67 16.65
CA PRO A 3 -21.49 16.60 16.88
C PRO A 3 -21.67 15.48 15.84
N LEU A 4 -20.57 14.98 15.29
CA LEU A 4 -20.52 13.98 14.20
C LEU A 4 -21.42 12.74 14.43
N GLY A 5 -21.69 12.39 15.70
CA GLY A 5 -22.56 11.28 16.09
C GLY A 5 -24.05 11.52 15.81
N GLU A 6 -24.55 12.75 15.98
CA GLU A 6 -25.97 13.08 15.77
C GLU A 6 -26.31 13.12 14.27
N LEU A 7 -25.43 13.69 13.44
CA LEU A 7 -25.58 13.71 11.97
C LEU A 7 -25.62 12.28 11.39
N THR A 8 -24.77 11.38 11.91
CA THR A 8 -24.74 9.99 11.46
C THR A 8 -26.02 9.24 11.83
N GLN A 9 -26.59 9.52 13.02
CA GLN A 9 -27.87 8.92 13.44
C GLN A 9 -29.06 9.44 12.61
N LYS A 10 -29.10 10.74 12.32
CA LYS A 10 -30.17 11.35 11.52
C LYS A 10 -30.26 10.74 10.12
N ASN A 11 -29.13 10.60 9.42
CA ASN A 11 -29.13 10.06 8.06
C ASN A 11 -29.50 8.57 8.01
N GLU A 12 -29.20 7.80 9.05
CA GLU A 12 -29.63 6.39 9.12
C GLU A 12 -31.15 6.26 9.23
N LEU A 13 -31.84 7.18 9.92
CA LEU A 13 -33.31 7.21 9.96
C LEU A 13 -33.91 7.45 8.56
N LEU A 14 -33.35 8.38 7.79
CA LEU A 14 -33.75 8.59 6.40
C LEU A 14 -33.53 7.33 5.56
N ALA A 15 -32.36 6.70 5.70
CA ALA A 15 -32.08 5.48 4.95
C ALA A 15 -33.02 4.34 5.31
N GLU A 16 -33.36 4.17 6.58
CA GLU A 16 -34.31 3.15 7.03
C GLU A 16 -35.73 3.43 6.51
N TYR A 17 -36.14 4.70 6.49
CA TYR A 17 -37.42 5.12 5.92
C TYR A 17 -37.50 4.80 4.42
N ILE A 18 -36.44 5.10 3.67
CA ILE A 18 -36.33 4.75 2.23
C ILE A 18 -36.32 3.24 2.02
N ARG A 19 -35.55 2.48 2.82
CA ARG A 19 -35.44 1.01 2.71
C ARG A 19 -36.79 0.33 2.91
N LYS A 20 -37.56 0.75 3.91
CA LYS A 20 -38.87 0.18 4.27
C LYS A 20 -39.99 0.56 3.30
N ASN A 21 -39.89 1.68 2.59
CA ASN A 21 -40.94 2.13 1.68
C ASN A 21 -41.05 1.18 0.46
N PRO A 22 -42.17 0.46 0.27
CA PRO A 22 -42.34 -0.49 -0.85
C PRO A 22 -42.52 0.21 -2.21
N ASN A 23 -42.90 1.48 -2.23
CA ASN A 23 -43.10 2.25 -3.45
C ASN A 23 -41.79 2.75 -4.06
N ILE A 24 -40.71 2.76 -3.28
CA ILE A 24 -39.36 3.10 -3.76
C ILE A 24 -38.66 1.80 -4.15
N ARG A 25 -38.44 1.58 -5.45
CA ARG A 25 -37.69 0.44 -5.96
C ARG A 25 -36.23 0.79 -6.19
N GLY A 26 -35.34 -0.03 -5.62
CA GLY A 26 -33.89 0.11 -5.76
C GLY A 26 -33.30 -0.83 -6.80
N ILE A 27 -31.97 -0.85 -6.88
CA ILE A 27 -31.25 -1.78 -7.76
C ILE A 27 -31.34 -3.20 -7.17
N PRO A 28 -31.90 -4.18 -7.89
CA PRO A 28 -31.98 -5.56 -7.41
C PRO A 28 -30.59 -6.17 -7.27
N THR A 29 -30.34 -6.84 -6.14
CA THR A 29 -29.09 -7.57 -5.93
C THR A 29 -29.21 -9.01 -6.45
N PRO A 30 -28.15 -9.59 -7.03
CA PRO A 30 -28.18 -10.99 -7.45
C PRO A 30 -28.43 -11.96 -6.28
N GLY A 31 -29.23 -12.99 -6.53
CA GLY A 31 -29.51 -14.10 -5.60
C GLY A 31 -30.99 -14.30 -5.27
N HIS A 32 -31.27 -15.29 -4.41
CA HIS A 32 -32.63 -15.72 -4.05
C HIS A 32 -33.41 -14.73 -3.18
N ALA A 33 -32.72 -13.84 -2.48
CA ALA A 33 -33.39 -12.81 -1.69
C ALA A 33 -33.74 -11.63 -2.61
N LYS A 34 -35.00 -11.22 -2.66
CA LYS A 34 -35.49 -10.00 -3.33
C LYS A 34 -35.00 -8.74 -2.61
N LYS A 35 -33.68 -8.64 -2.38
CA LYS A 35 -33.03 -7.50 -1.73
C LYS A 35 -32.65 -6.48 -2.78
N GLU A 36 -32.92 -5.22 -2.48
CA GLU A 36 -32.62 -4.09 -3.33
C GLU A 36 -31.66 -3.12 -2.63
N VAL A 37 -30.83 -2.46 -3.42
CA VAL A 37 -30.01 -1.34 -2.97
C VAL A 37 -30.76 -0.06 -3.29
N LYS A 38 -31.25 0.63 -2.26
CA LYS A 38 -31.96 1.91 -2.40
C LYS A 38 -31.10 3.12 -2.04
N CYS A 39 -30.16 2.96 -1.10
CA CYS A 39 -29.33 4.06 -0.63
C CYS A 39 -27.97 3.58 -0.08
N THR A 40 -26.96 4.43 -0.18
CA THR A 40 -25.70 4.32 0.57
C THR A 40 -25.35 5.67 1.18
N LEU A 41 -24.87 5.65 2.42
CA LEU A 41 -24.58 6.83 3.22
C LEU A 41 -23.09 6.89 3.57
N TYR A 42 -22.54 8.09 3.57
CA TYR A 42 -21.24 8.37 4.17
C TYR A 42 -21.25 9.78 4.77
N MET A 43 -21.40 9.87 6.10
CA MET A 43 -21.66 11.15 6.78
C MET A 43 -22.86 11.85 6.12
N ASP A 44 -22.63 13.04 5.54
CA ASP A 44 -23.64 13.86 4.88
C ASP A 44 -23.83 13.50 3.40
N ASP A 45 -22.92 12.73 2.82
CA ASP A 45 -23.01 12.30 1.43
C ASP A 45 -23.98 11.12 1.32
N VAL A 46 -25.17 11.39 0.78
CA VAL A 46 -26.22 10.41 0.53
C VAL A 46 -26.27 10.10 -0.96
N THR A 47 -26.10 8.82 -1.32
CA THR A 47 -26.30 8.33 -2.69
C THR A 47 -27.55 7.48 -2.73
N LEU A 48 -28.46 7.80 -3.65
CA LEU A 48 -29.77 7.16 -3.78
C LEU A 48 -29.85 6.42 -5.12
N PHE A 49 -30.54 5.29 -5.13
CA PHE A 49 -30.66 4.40 -6.27
C PHE A 49 -32.12 4.09 -6.55
N CYS A 50 -32.57 4.39 -7.78
CA CYS A 50 -33.92 4.11 -8.26
C CYS A 50 -33.86 3.39 -9.61
N THR A 51 -34.89 2.62 -9.93
CA THR A 51 -35.00 1.90 -11.21
C THR A 51 -36.05 2.48 -12.16
N ASP A 52 -36.87 3.42 -11.70
CA ASP A 52 -37.93 4.04 -12.51
C ASP A 52 -38.30 5.45 -12.00
N GLY A 53 -39.01 6.22 -12.82
CA GLY A 53 -39.43 7.59 -12.51
C GLY A 53 -40.37 7.70 -11.31
N LYS A 54 -41.32 6.76 -11.11
CA LYS A 54 -42.23 6.80 -9.95
C LYS A 54 -41.46 6.62 -8.65
N SER A 55 -40.51 5.69 -8.63
CA SER A 55 -39.62 5.48 -7.47
C SER A 55 -38.83 6.74 -7.10
N VAL A 56 -38.42 7.54 -8.09
CA VAL A 56 -37.75 8.83 -7.86
C VAL A 56 -38.68 9.81 -7.14
N GLN A 57 -39.95 9.89 -7.54
CA GLN A 57 -40.94 10.79 -6.93
C GLN A 57 -41.18 10.45 -5.46
N PHE A 58 -41.47 9.18 -5.17
CA PHE A 58 -41.65 8.70 -3.79
C PHE A 58 -40.41 8.93 -2.93
N LEU A 59 -39.22 8.85 -3.55
CA LEU A 59 -37.97 9.12 -2.85
C LEU A 59 -37.78 10.61 -2.56
N LEU A 60 -38.13 11.50 -3.50
CA LEU A 60 -38.11 12.95 -3.27
C LEU A 60 -39.13 13.37 -2.21
N GLU A 61 -40.31 12.76 -2.20
CA GLU A 61 -41.32 12.95 -1.16
C GLU A 61 -40.80 12.48 0.20
N ALA A 62 -40.18 11.29 0.26
CA ALA A 62 -39.58 10.79 1.49
C ALA A 62 -38.49 11.73 2.03
N CYS A 63 -37.65 12.30 1.16
CA CYS A 63 -36.68 13.30 1.56
C CYS A 63 -37.33 14.61 2.05
N LYS A 64 -38.44 15.05 1.42
CA LYS A 64 -39.19 16.23 1.83
C LYS A 64 -39.82 16.04 3.21
N ASP A 65 -40.43 14.90 3.46
CA ASP A 65 -41.05 14.58 4.75
C ASP A 65 -40.01 14.41 5.86
N PHE A 66 -38.90 13.75 5.56
CA PHE A 66 -37.74 13.72 6.46
C PHE A 66 -37.22 15.13 6.75
N GLY A 67 -37.16 16.00 5.74
CA GLY A 67 -36.75 17.39 5.89
C GLY A 67 -37.70 18.20 6.79
N LYS A 68 -39.02 17.98 6.72
CA LYS A 68 -39.99 18.59 7.64
C LYS A 68 -39.76 18.15 9.09
N ALA A 69 -39.44 16.87 9.31
CA ALA A 69 -39.24 16.32 10.65
C ALA A 69 -37.88 16.69 11.26
N SER A 70 -36.82 16.74 10.45
CA SER A 70 -35.44 16.95 10.91
C SER A 70 -34.92 18.38 10.76
N GLY A 71 -35.60 19.21 9.98
CA GLY A 71 -35.08 20.51 9.53
C GLY A 71 -34.01 20.41 8.43
N ALA A 72 -33.64 19.21 7.99
CA ALA A 72 -32.64 19.02 6.94
C ALA A 72 -33.20 19.41 5.55
N LYS A 73 -32.34 19.96 4.69
CA LYS A 73 -32.70 20.35 3.32
C LYS A 73 -31.71 19.78 2.32
N ILE A 74 -32.22 19.25 1.20
CA ILE A 74 -31.39 18.84 0.07
C ILE A 74 -30.64 20.07 -0.47
N ASN A 75 -29.32 19.94 -0.60
CA ASN A 75 -28.50 20.95 -1.26
C ASN A 75 -28.57 20.73 -2.78
N VAL A 76 -29.54 21.39 -3.42
CA VAL A 76 -29.81 21.25 -4.87
C VAL A 76 -28.58 21.57 -5.72
N ASP A 77 -27.77 22.55 -5.31
CA ASP A 77 -26.57 22.97 -6.06
C ASP A 77 -25.46 21.91 -6.03
N LYS A 78 -25.45 21.05 -4.99
CA LYS A 78 -24.48 19.95 -4.85
C LYS A 78 -25.04 18.60 -5.28
N SER A 79 -26.36 18.48 -5.41
CA SER A 79 -27.04 17.26 -5.84
C SER A 79 -27.04 17.16 -7.36
N GLN A 80 -26.91 15.94 -7.87
CA GLN A 80 -26.93 15.65 -9.30
C GLN A 80 -27.49 14.26 -9.53
N ALA A 81 -28.18 14.08 -10.66
CA ALA A 81 -28.70 12.78 -11.08
C ALA A 81 -27.78 12.15 -12.11
N LYS A 82 -27.61 10.82 -12.06
CA LYS A 82 -27.03 10.09 -13.18
C LYS A 82 -27.97 8.98 -13.63
N LEU A 83 -28.40 9.08 -14.89
CA LEU A 83 -29.27 8.10 -15.51
C LEU A 83 -28.44 7.01 -16.21
N PHE A 84 -28.86 5.76 -16.02
CA PHE A 84 -28.29 4.59 -16.69
C PHE A 84 -29.38 3.89 -17.48
N GLY A 85 -29.16 3.64 -18.77
CA GLY A 85 -30.16 3.06 -19.66
C GLY A 85 -31.20 4.08 -20.14
N HIS A 86 -32.34 3.57 -20.61
CA HIS A 86 -33.46 4.39 -21.06
C HIS A 86 -34.34 4.79 -19.87
N TRP A 87 -34.70 6.07 -19.80
CA TRP A 87 -35.53 6.64 -18.75
C TRP A 87 -36.63 7.48 -19.38
N ASP A 88 -37.86 7.26 -18.93
CA ASP A 88 -38.98 8.15 -19.20
C ASP A 88 -39.17 9.06 -17.98
N LEU A 89 -38.76 10.31 -18.13
CA LEU A 89 -38.92 11.37 -17.14
C LEU A 89 -39.89 12.45 -17.62
N CYS A 90 -40.62 12.22 -18.73
CA CYS A 90 -41.35 13.27 -19.45
C CYS A 90 -42.42 13.96 -18.60
N ASN A 91 -42.97 13.26 -17.61
CA ASN A 91 -44.06 13.80 -16.80
C ASN A 91 -43.59 14.57 -15.56
N GLU A 92 -42.36 14.36 -15.05
CA GLU A 92 -41.89 15.00 -13.82
C GLU A 92 -40.36 15.21 -13.81
N PRO A 93 -39.89 16.46 -13.99
CA PRO A 93 -38.46 16.76 -14.01
C PRO A 93 -37.83 16.64 -12.62
N LEU A 94 -36.57 16.19 -12.59
CA LEU A 94 -35.76 16.14 -11.38
C LEU A 94 -35.46 17.56 -10.88
N PRO A 95 -35.40 17.78 -9.55
CA PRO A 95 -35.11 19.10 -8.98
C PRO A 95 -33.63 19.50 -9.09
N PHE A 96 -32.76 18.61 -9.57
CA PHE A 96 -31.33 18.82 -9.73
C PHE A 96 -30.86 18.37 -11.13
N PRO A 97 -29.71 18.89 -11.61
CA PRO A 97 -29.24 18.62 -12.96
C PRO A 97 -28.94 17.14 -13.21
N ILE A 98 -29.17 16.71 -14.45
CA ILE A 98 -28.83 15.37 -14.92
C ILE A 98 -27.41 15.39 -15.50
N GLU A 99 -26.48 14.70 -14.86
CA GLU A 99 -25.08 14.60 -15.24
C GLU A 99 -24.87 13.60 -16.38
N ALA A 100 -24.73 14.14 -17.60
CA ALA A 100 -24.47 13.36 -18.80
C ALA A 100 -23.11 12.63 -18.77
N GLY A 101 -22.09 13.21 -18.12
CA GLY A 101 -20.71 12.76 -18.13
C GLY A 101 -20.39 11.71 -17.06
N LEU A 102 -19.65 12.11 -16.03
CA LEU A 102 -19.17 11.24 -14.96
C LEU A 102 -19.67 11.77 -13.61
N VAL A 103 -20.07 10.87 -12.71
CA VAL A 103 -20.46 11.23 -11.34
C VAL A 103 -19.31 10.96 -10.38
N LYS A 104 -19.12 11.82 -9.38
CA LYS A 104 -18.08 11.68 -8.36
C LYS A 104 -18.73 11.24 -7.04
N ILE A 105 -18.34 10.08 -6.53
CA ILE A 105 -18.84 9.51 -5.28
C ILE A 105 -17.63 9.25 -4.38
N LEU A 106 -17.61 9.85 -3.17
CA LEU A 106 -16.48 9.77 -2.23
C LEU A 106 -15.14 10.12 -2.91
N GLY A 107 -15.19 11.09 -3.81
CA GLY A 107 -14.05 11.52 -4.61
C GLY A 107 -13.69 10.61 -5.79
N ILE A 108 -14.22 9.41 -5.95
CA ILE A 108 -13.94 8.51 -7.09
C ILE A 108 -14.96 8.74 -8.20
N TRP A 109 -14.52 8.72 -9.47
CA TRP A 109 -15.41 8.90 -10.61
C TRP A 109 -16.00 7.57 -11.08
N PHE A 110 -17.30 7.60 -11.41
CA PHE A 110 -18.10 6.50 -11.92
C PHE A 110 -18.97 6.95 -13.10
N GLY A 111 -19.53 5.99 -13.84
CA GLY A 111 -20.41 6.25 -14.96
C GLY A 111 -19.92 5.66 -16.28
N ARG A 112 -19.75 6.51 -17.29
CA ARG A 112 -19.32 6.13 -18.64
C ARG A 112 -17.88 5.60 -18.69
N PRO A 113 -17.49 4.91 -19.79
CA PRO A 113 -16.09 4.58 -20.05
C PRO A 113 -15.16 5.78 -19.85
N GLY A 114 -14.01 5.57 -19.20
CA GLY A 114 -13.05 6.62 -18.84
C GLY A 114 -13.11 7.08 -17.38
N ALA A 115 -14.13 6.69 -16.61
CA ALA A 115 -14.24 7.00 -15.18
C ALA A 115 -13.01 6.55 -14.36
N SER A 116 -12.51 5.34 -14.64
CA SER A 116 -11.29 4.79 -14.02
C SER A 116 -10.07 5.65 -14.34
N VAL A 117 -9.86 6.02 -15.62
CA VAL A 117 -8.74 6.85 -16.05
C VAL A 117 -8.78 8.23 -15.39
N LYS A 118 -9.96 8.88 -15.35
CA LYS A 118 -10.13 10.18 -14.68
C LYS A 118 -9.83 10.08 -13.18
N SER A 119 -10.30 9.02 -12.52
CA SER A 119 -10.02 8.75 -11.11
C SER A 119 -8.52 8.64 -10.85
N TRP A 120 -7.81 7.84 -11.65
CA TRP A 120 -6.37 7.69 -11.55
C TRP A 120 -5.62 9.00 -11.80
N ASN A 121 -5.94 9.72 -12.87
CA ASN A 121 -5.25 10.96 -13.25
C ASN A 121 -5.32 12.05 -12.18
N GLU A 122 -6.49 12.24 -11.54
CA GLU A 122 -6.61 13.20 -10.43
C GLU A 122 -5.68 12.87 -9.26
N ARG A 123 -5.50 11.58 -8.94
CA ARG A 123 -4.62 11.17 -7.83
C ARG A 123 -3.16 11.22 -8.24
N LEU A 124 -2.84 10.86 -9.48
CA LEU A 124 -1.50 11.01 -10.03
C LEU A 124 -1.04 12.47 -9.97
N ALA A 125 -1.91 13.43 -10.32
CA ALA A 125 -1.60 14.85 -10.20
C ALA A 125 -1.26 15.26 -8.76
N LYS A 126 -2.04 14.80 -7.78
CA LYS A 126 -1.77 15.05 -6.34
C LYS A 126 -0.45 14.44 -5.88
N VAL A 127 -0.15 13.21 -6.29
CA VAL A 127 1.12 12.55 -5.97
C VAL A 127 2.28 13.28 -6.62
N LYS A 128 2.15 13.69 -7.88
CA LYS A 128 3.17 14.46 -8.61
C LYS A 128 3.50 15.76 -7.90
N GLN A 129 2.48 16.50 -7.45
CA GLN A 129 2.68 17.73 -6.67
C GLN A 129 3.42 17.45 -5.35
N LYS A 130 3.00 16.44 -4.59
CA LYS A 130 3.68 16.04 -3.35
C LYS A 130 5.14 15.66 -3.60
N LEU A 131 5.41 14.82 -4.58
CA LEU A 131 6.78 14.40 -4.92
C LEU A 131 7.63 15.56 -5.43
N GLY A 132 7.04 16.52 -6.14
CA GLY A 132 7.69 17.76 -6.52
C GLY A 132 8.18 18.56 -5.30
N LEU A 133 7.33 18.74 -4.30
CA LEU A 133 7.71 19.42 -3.05
C LEU A 133 8.82 18.66 -2.30
N TRP A 134 8.74 17.33 -2.24
CA TRP A 134 9.77 16.52 -1.60
C TRP A 134 11.09 16.49 -2.38
N SER A 135 11.06 16.69 -3.70
CA SER A 135 12.25 16.72 -4.55
C SER A 135 13.11 17.99 -4.35
N LEU A 136 12.56 19.03 -3.71
CA LEU A 136 13.33 20.22 -3.32
C LEU A 136 14.30 19.94 -2.17
N ARG A 137 14.16 18.80 -1.48
CA ARG A 137 15.01 18.42 -0.35
C ARG A 137 16.09 17.43 -0.80
N HIS A 138 17.29 17.57 -0.25
CA HIS A 138 18.36 16.58 -0.42
C HIS A 138 18.06 15.32 0.39
N LEU A 139 17.34 14.37 -0.23
CA LEU A 139 16.98 13.10 0.39
C LEU A 139 17.93 11.98 -0.02
N SER A 140 18.34 11.16 0.94
CA SER A 140 18.94 9.86 0.66
C SER A 140 17.95 8.96 -0.10
N ILE A 141 18.44 7.89 -0.71
CA ILE A 141 17.58 6.92 -1.40
C ILE A 141 16.57 6.28 -0.45
N GLU A 142 16.97 6.01 0.79
CA GLU A 142 16.09 5.51 1.84
C GLU A 142 15.03 6.53 2.22
N GLY A 143 15.41 7.81 2.34
CA GLY A 143 14.47 8.91 2.54
C GLY A 143 13.45 9.01 1.40
N LYS A 144 13.88 8.85 0.15
CA LYS A 144 12.99 8.81 -1.02
C LYS A 144 12.06 7.59 -0.98
N ALA A 145 12.57 6.41 -0.62
CA ALA A 145 11.76 5.21 -0.45
C ALA A 145 10.70 5.39 0.65
N LEU A 146 11.05 6.07 1.75
CA LEU A 146 10.13 6.41 2.84
C LEU A 146 9.05 7.40 2.38
N VAL A 147 9.43 8.44 1.63
CA VAL A 147 8.47 9.39 1.02
C VAL A 147 7.50 8.67 0.10
N LEU A 148 7.99 7.79 -0.78
CA LEU A 148 7.13 7.00 -1.66
C LEU A 148 6.14 6.12 -0.87
N ARG A 149 6.62 5.45 0.17
CA ARG A 149 5.80 4.57 1.02
C ARG A 149 4.73 5.32 1.82
N ASN A 150 5.06 6.49 2.34
CA ASN A 150 4.19 7.20 3.29
C ASN A 150 3.35 8.32 2.64
N ASN A 151 3.80 8.89 1.52
CA ASN A 151 3.13 10.03 0.88
C ASN A 151 2.48 9.67 -0.46
N ALA A 152 3.14 8.86 -1.29
CA ALA A 152 2.62 8.51 -2.62
C ALA A 152 1.67 7.31 -2.53
N LEU A 153 2.11 6.22 -1.91
CA LEU A 153 1.38 4.96 -1.88
C LEU A 153 -0.03 5.09 -1.27
N PRO A 154 -0.27 5.75 -0.12
CA PRO A 154 -1.62 5.82 0.46
C PRO A 154 -2.62 6.54 -0.45
N VAL A 155 -2.17 7.58 -1.16
CA VAL A 155 -3.01 8.35 -2.10
C VAL A 155 -3.42 7.49 -3.30
N LEU A 156 -2.50 6.67 -3.82
CA LEU A 156 -2.78 5.77 -4.94
C LEU A 156 -3.60 4.55 -4.49
N GLN A 157 -3.31 4.00 -3.31
CA GLN A 157 -4.02 2.86 -2.74
C GLN A 157 -5.52 3.14 -2.61
N TYR A 158 -5.90 4.38 -2.31
CA TYR A 158 -7.32 4.74 -2.23
C TYR A 158 -8.09 4.43 -3.52
N VAL A 159 -7.50 4.70 -4.70
CA VAL A 159 -8.14 4.43 -6.00
C VAL A 159 -8.24 2.93 -6.25
N THR A 160 -7.26 2.14 -5.77
CA THR A 160 -7.25 0.67 -5.90
C THR A 160 -8.39 -0.03 -5.17
N GLN A 161 -9.14 0.68 -4.32
CA GLN A 161 -10.33 0.09 -3.68
C GLN A 161 -11.52 0.02 -4.63
N ALA A 162 -11.55 0.86 -5.67
CA ALA A 162 -12.63 0.91 -6.66
C ALA A 162 -12.20 0.45 -8.06
N TRP A 163 -10.97 0.76 -8.47
CA TRP A 163 -10.48 0.50 -9.82
C TRP A 163 -9.14 -0.25 -9.81
N PRO A 164 -8.94 -1.25 -10.68
CA PRO A 164 -7.65 -1.88 -10.86
C PRO A 164 -6.63 -0.89 -11.45
N LEU A 165 -5.35 -1.23 -11.33
CA LEU A 165 -4.27 -0.46 -11.91
C LEU A 165 -4.23 -0.70 -13.44
N LEU A 166 -4.47 0.36 -14.22
CA LEU A 166 -4.45 0.28 -15.69
C LEU A 166 -3.02 0.30 -16.23
N ALA A 167 -2.75 -0.34 -17.37
CA ALA A 167 -1.40 -0.40 -17.95
C ALA A 167 -0.79 0.98 -18.29
N ASN A 168 -1.60 1.93 -18.78
CA ASN A 168 -1.16 3.30 -19.03
C ASN A 168 -0.84 4.06 -17.72
N VAL A 169 -1.66 3.86 -16.69
CA VAL A 169 -1.47 4.43 -15.35
C VAL A 169 -0.23 3.81 -14.69
N ALA A 170 -0.03 2.50 -14.81
CA ALA A 170 1.13 1.79 -14.29
C ALA A 170 2.43 2.37 -14.86
N ARG A 171 2.48 2.60 -16.18
CA ARG A 171 3.62 3.27 -16.83
C ARG A 171 3.84 4.68 -16.28
N ALA A 172 2.77 5.47 -16.10
CA ALA A 172 2.87 6.81 -15.54
C ALA A 172 3.38 6.83 -14.09
N VAL A 173 2.85 5.94 -13.24
CA VAL A 173 3.32 5.75 -11.85
C VAL A 173 4.80 5.36 -11.86
N ASN A 174 5.18 4.38 -12.68
CA ASN A 174 6.55 3.90 -12.76
C ASN A 174 7.52 5.03 -13.14
N ASN A 175 7.22 5.76 -14.21
CA ASN A 175 8.06 6.88 -14.65
C ASN A 175 8.17 7.97 -13.58
N MET A 176 7.08 8.28 -12.88
CA MET A 176 7.09 9.26 -11.80
C MET A 176 7.95 8.82 -10.60
N VAL A 177 7.85 7.54 -10.21
CA VAL A 177 8.66 6.95 -9.14
C VAL A 177 10.14 7.00 -9.48
N PHE A 178 10.52 6.54 -10.67
CA PHE A 178 11.91 6.50 -11.10
C PHE A 178 12.51 7.89 -11.30
N HIS A 179 11.73 8.83 -11.84
CA HIS A 179 12.13 10.24 -11.91
C HIS A 179 12.41 10.81 -10.52
N PHE A 180 11.55 10.54 -9.54
CA PHE A 180 11.75 10.98 -8.16
C PHE A 180 12.98 10.33 -7.51
N VAL A 181 13.18 9.01 -7.68
CA VAL A 181 14.33 8.29 -7.10
C VAL A 181 15.65 8.74 -7.73
N CYS A 182 15.73 8.74 -9.07
CA CYS A 182 16.97 9.01 -9.82
C CYS A 182 17.30 10.50 -9.96
N HIS A 183 16.33 11.40 -9.71
CA HIS A 183 16.46 12.84 -10.00
C HIS A 183 16.80 13.15 -11.46
N SER A 184 16.47 12.23 -12.37
CA SER A 184 16.71 12.36 -13.80
C SER A 184 15.62 11.65 -14.59
N LYS A 185 15.41 12.08 -15.85
CA LYS A 185 14.54 11.37 -16.80
C LYS A 185 15.14 10.04 -17.29
N MET A 186 16.46 9.90 -17.17
CA MET A 186 17.17 8.65 -17.45
C MET A 186 17.27 7.79 -16.19
N ASP A 187 16.99 6.50 -16.34
CA ASP A 187 17.14 5.52 -15.27
C ASP A 187 18.63 5.21 -15.08
N ARG A 188 19.21 5.65 -13.97
CA ARG A 188 20.62 5.38 -13.64
C ARG A 188 20.86 3.91 -13.24
N VAL A 189 19.79 3.19 -12.91
CA VAL A 189 19.80 1.78 -12.49
C VAL A 189 18.61 1.08 -13.13
N LYS A 190 18.79 -0.17 -13.54
CA LYS A 190 17.70 -1.00 -14.09
C LYS A 190 16.53 -1.06 -13.10
N ARG A 191 15.29 -0.90 -13.60
CA ARG A 191 14.09 -0.82 -12.73
C ARG A 191 13.84 -2.10 -11.94
N SER A 192 14.05 -3.26 -12.55
CA SER A 192 13.90 -4.58 -11.91
C SER A 192 14.84 -4.79 -10.72
N VAL A 193 16.01 -4.15 -10.77
CA VAL A 193 17.07 -4.18 -9.76
C VAL A 193 16.75 -3.22 -8.60
N THR A 194 16.07 -2.11 -8.88
CA THR A 194 15.80 -1.06 -7.88
C THR A 194 14.80 -1.49 -6.78
N HIS A 195 13.94 -2.48 -7.06
CA HIS A 195 12.89 -2.95 -6.16
C HIS A 195 13.29 -4.08 -5.21
N LYS A 196 14.44 -4.72 -5.45
CA LYS A 196 14.92 -5.84 -4.66
C LYS A 196 15.29 -5.40 -3.24
N GLU A 197 15.20 -6.32 -2.29
CA GLU A 197 15.50 -6.05 -0.88
C GLU A 197 16.98 -5.69 -0.67
N HIS A 198 17.28 -4.94 0.39
CA HIS A 198 18.67 -4.62 0.77
C HIS A 198 19.56 -5.87 0.89
N ARG A 199 18.97 -7.02 1.28
CA ARG A 199 19.60 -8.36 1.35
C ARG A 199 20.01 -8.97 0.02
N LYS A 200 19.60 -8.39 -1.11
CA LYS A 200 19.93 -8.87 -2.46
C LYS A 200 20.82 -7.88 -3.21
N GLY A 201 21.33 -6.84 -2.54
CA GLY A 201 22.32 -5.91 -3.06
C GLY A 201 21.82 -4.49 -3.39
N GLU A 202 20.52 -4.20 -3.33
CA GLU A 202 19.97 -2.92 -3.82
C GLU A 202 19.29 -2.00 -2.78
N LYS A 203 18.58 -0.99 -3.30
CA LYS A 203 18.13 0.25 -2.66
C LYS A 203 16.77 0.15 -1.94
N ALA A 204 16.12 -1.03 -1.95
CA ALA A 204 14.81 -1.32 -1.35
C ALA A 204 13.70 -0.29 -1.64
N VAL A 205 13.68 0.26 -2.85
CA VAL A 205 12.61 1.17 -3.29
C VAL A 205 11.30 0.37 -3.37
N PRO A 206 10.19 0.85 -2.78
CA PRO A 206 8.94 0.12 -2.80
C PRO A 206 8.47 -0.11 -4.24
N ASP A 207 8.15 -1.35 -4.59
CA ASP A 207 7.44 -1.63 -5.84
C ASP A 207 5.97 -1.24 -5.68
N ILE A 208 5.70 0.02 -5.97
CA ILE A 208 4.36 0.59 -5.88
C ILE A 208 3.38 -0.17 -6.77
N LEU A 209 3.78 -0.63 -7.96
CA LEU A 209 2.86 -1.24 -8.91
C LEU A 209 2.30 -2.56 -8.37
N THR A 210 3.19 -3.46 -7.94
CA THR A 210 2.79 -4.76 -7.36
C THR A 210 2.00 -4.57 -6.08
N ILE A 211 2.39 -3.60 -5.23
CA ILE A 211 1.65 -3.30 -4.00
C ILE A 211 0.22 -2.85 -4.33
N LEU A 212 0.04 -1.95 -5.30
CA LEU A 212 -1.29 -1.45 -5.70
C LEU A 212 -2.18 -2.57 -6.27
N ARG A 213 -1.65 -3.41 -7.15
CA ARG A 213 -2.37 -4.58 -7.70
C ARG A 213 -2.79 -5.54 -6.59
N THR A 214 -1.89 -5.78 -5.63
CA THR A 214 -2.17 -6.62 -4.46
C THR A 214 -3.31 -6.06 -3.60
N PHE A 215 -3.37 -4.73 -3.40
CA PHE A 215 -4.46 -4.09 -2.66
C PHE A 215 -5.82 -4.27 -3.32
N PHE A 216 -5.89 -4.14 -4.65
CA PHE A 216 -7.13 -4.36 -5.39
C PHE A 216 -7.65 -5.81 -5.20
N VAL A 217 -6.78 -6.80 -5.40
CA VAL A 217 -7.14 -8.22 -5.19
C VAL A 217 -7.55 -8.47 -3.74
N ARG A 218 -6.83 -7.88 -2.78
CA ARG A 218 -7.16 -8.00 -1.36
C ARG A 218 -8.53 -7.44 -1.02
N GLY A 219 -8.90 -6.29 -1.59
CA GLY A 219 -10.23 -5.68 -1.40
C GLY A 219 -11.34 -6.63 -1.85
N CYS A 220 -11.17 -7.22 -3.03
CA CYS A 220 -12.11 -8.20 -3.58
C CYS A 220 -12.23 -9.45 -2.69
N ILE A 221 -11.10 -10.04 -2.28
CA ILE A 221 -11.05 -11.19 -1.35
C ILE A 221 -11.73 -10.85 -0.02
N GLN A 222 -11.46 -9.67 0.55
CA GLN A 222 -12.05 -9.24 1.81
C GLN A 222 -13.56 -9.23 1.72
N ILE A 223 -14.10 -8.68 0.63
CA ILE A 223 -15.55 -8.51 0.48
C ILE A 223 -16.23 -9.85 0.23
N THR A 224 -15.65 -10.74 -0.58
CA THR A 224 -16.38 -11.94 -1.07
C THR A 224 -16.02 -13.26 -0.40
N LEU A 225 -14.81 -13.41 0.13
CA LEU A 225 -14.31 -14.68 0.68
C LEU A 225 -14.11 -14.63 2.19
N LEU A 226 -13.65 -13.50 2.74
CA LEU A 226 -13.36 -13.37 4.17
C LEU A 226 -14.47 -12.66 4.96
N ASN A 227 -15.47 -12.10 4.28
CA ASN A 227 -16.56 -11.41 4.96
C ASN A 227 -17.58 -12.42 5.50
N GLU A 228 -17.84 -12.35 6.80
CA GLU A 228 -18.86 -13.18 7.48
C GLU A 228 -20.28 -12.71 7.14
N ASN A 229 -20.47 -11.41 6.92
CA ASN A 229 -21.77 -10.83 6.60
C ASN A 229 -22.07 -10.95 5.09
N LYS A 230 -22.64 -12.10 4.72
CA LYS A 230 -23.10 -12.44 3.36
C LYS A 230 -24.37 -11.69 2.94
N ASP A 231 -24.98 -10.93 3.85
CA ASP A 231 -26.22 -10.22 3.59
C ASP A 231 -26.05 -8.84 2.98
N ARG A 232 -24.82 -8.30 2.98
CA ARG A 232 -24.52 -7.02 2.34
C ARG A 232 -24.70 -7.08 0.82
N SER A 233 -25.28 -6.04 0.25
CA SER A 233 -25.44 -5.89 -1.20
C SER A 233 -24.11 -5.95 -1.96
N ALA A 234 -23.07 -5.29 -1.43
CA ALA A 234 -21.73 -5.34 -2.00
C ALA A 234 -21.17 -6.77 -2.10
N TYR A 235 -21.38 -7.61 -1.08
CA TYR A 235 -21.00 -9.03 -1.14
C TYR A 235 -21.71 -9.73 -2.29
N ARG A 236 -23.02 -9.59 -2.39
CA ARG A 236 -23.85 -10.27 -3.41
C ARG A 236 -23.44 -9.88 -4.83
N VAL A 237 -23.33 -8.58 -5.09
CA VAL A 237 -22.98 -8.04 -6.41
C VAL A 237 -21.55 -8.42 -6.80
N ILE A 238 -20.57 -8.20 -5.92
CA ILE A 238 -19.16 -8.46 -6.24
C ILE A 238 -18.94 -9.98 -6.37
N ARG A 239 -19.53 -10.79 -5.50
CA ARG A 239 -19.43 -12.25 -5.58
C ARG A 239 -20.08 -12.78 -6.86
N PHE A 240 -21.21 -12.24 -7.29
CA PHE A 240 -21.88 -12.65 -8.53
C PHE A 240 -20.93 -12.63 -9.74
N PHE A 241 -20.09 -11.59 -9.86
CA PHE A 241 -19.10 -11.50 -10.92
C PHE A 241 -17.82 -12.29 -10.62
N LEU A 242 -17.33 -12.31 -9.38
CA LEU A 242 -16.04 -12.91 -9.05
C LEU A 242 -16.08 -14.42 -8.77
N LEU A 243 -17.26 -15.02 -8.58
CA LEU A 243 -17.38 -16.43 -8.26
C LEU A 243 -16.72 -17.36 -9.29
N PRO A 244 -16.85 -17.14 -10.62
CA PRO A 244 -16.14 -17.96 -11.60
C PRO A 244 -14.61 -17.83 -11.48
N VAL A 245 -14.10 -16.64 -11.18
CA VAL A 245 -12.65 -16.40 -10.97
C VAL A 245 -12.17 -17.21 -9.75
N TRP A 246 -12.91 -17.15 -8.65
CA TRP A 246 -12.57 -17.90 -7.43
C TRP A 246 -12.60 -19.42 -7.63
N ARG A 247 -13.51 -19.92 -8.45
CA ARG A 247 -13.57 -21.34 -8.80
C ARG A 247 -12.37 -21.77 -9.66
N ARG A 248 -12.01 -20.98 -10.68
CA ARG A 248 -10.82 -21.26 -11.50
C ARG A 248 -9.52 -21.23 -10.70
N LEU A 249 -9.41 -20.31 -9.74
CA LEU A 249 -8.27 -20.23 -8.83
C LEU A 249 -8.28 -21.30 -7.72
N GLY A 250 -9.33 -22.13 -7.61
CA GLY A 250 -9.46 -23.14 -6.56
C GLY A 250 -9.76 -22.57 -5.17
N TRP A 251 -10.11 -21.28 -5.05
CA TRP A 251 -10.37 -20.60 -3.78
C TRP A 251 -11.81 -20.71 -3.30
N CYS A 252 -12.72 -21.17 -4.17
CA CYS A 252 -14.10 -21.47 -3.83
C CYS A 252 -14.49 -22.80 -4.47
N LYS A 253 -15.13 -23.69 -3.71
CA LYS A 253 -15.67 -24.94 -4.25
C LYS A 253 -16.82 -24.68 -5.21
N TRP A 254 -17.06 -25.63 -6.10
CA TRP A 254 -18.19 -25.60 -7.01
C TRP A 254 -19.50 -25.84 -6.27
N GLU A 255 -20.49 -24.98 -6.47
CA GLU A 255 -21.82 -25.07 -5.86
C GLU A 255 -22.89 -24.55 -6.84
N ASN A 256 -23.95 -25.31 -7.09
CA ASN A 256 -25.02 -24.92 -8.02
C ASN A 256 -26.06 -23.95 -7.41
N ALA A 257 -26.06 -23.78 -6.08
CA ALA A 257 -27.05 -22.97 -5.37
C ALA A 257 -26.84 -21.45 -5.52
N THR A 258 -25.65 -21.02 -5.94
CA THR A 258 -25.27 -19.60 -6.00
C THR A 258 -25.27 -19.09 -7.43
N MET A 259 -26.00 -17.98 -7.67
CA MET A 259 -25.98 -17.30 -8.97
C MET A 259 -24.60 -16.70 -9.25
N PHE A 260 -24.20 -16.71 -10.51
CA PHE A 260 -22.97 -16.09 -10.99
C PHE A 260 -23.12 -15.63 -12.44
N ASN A 261 -22.20 -14.77 -12.90
CA ASN A 261 -22.14 -14.33 -14.28
C ASN A 261 -20.84 -14.79 -14.94
N TRP A 262 -20.95 -15.42 -16.12
CA TRP A 262 -19.79 -15.77 -16.94
C TRP A 262 -19.16 -14.54 -17.61
N ASP A 263 -19.95 -13.51 -17.91
CA ASP A 263 -19.44 -12.27 -18.48
C ASP A 263 -18.78 -11.42 -17.38
N LEU A 264 -17.46 -11.58 -17.27
CA LEU A 264 -16.65 -10.91 -16.25
C LEU A 264 -16.28 -9.50 -16.73
N PRO A 265 -16.65 -8.45 -15.98
CA PRO A 265 -16.21 -7.10 -16.26
C PRO A 265 -14.69 -7.00 -16.38
N TRP A 266 -14.22 -6.19 -17.34
CA TRP A 266 -12.80 -6.08 -17.68
C TRP A 266 -11.91 -5.80 -16.46
N TYR A 267 -12.41 -5.05 -15.47
CA TYR A 267 -11.63 -4.67 -14.30
C TYR A 267 -11.36 -5.83 -13.34
N TYR A 268 -12.20 -6.86 -13.33
CA TYR A 268 -11.96 -8.05 -12.52
C TYR A 268 -11.04 -9.07 -13.21
N LYS A 269 -10.87 -8.99 -14.53
CA LYS A 269 -9.88 -9.81 -15.26
C LYS A 269 -8.46 -9.60 -14.74
N GLU A 270 -8.16 -8.39 -14.25
CA GLU A 270 -6.88 -8.04 -13.64
C GLU A 270 -6.50 -8.97 -12.47
N ILE A 271 -7.48 -9.48 -11.73
CA ILE A 271 -7.22 -10.39 -10.60
C ILE A 271 -6.59 -11.69 -11.09
N GLU A 272 -7.21 -12.31 -12.08
CA GLU A 272 -6.73 -13.56 -12.67
C GLU A 272 -5.37 -13.34 -13.34
N MET A 273 -5.22 -12.25 -14.10
CA MET A 273 -3.94 -11.87 -14.71
C MET A 273 -2.84 -11.73 -13.65
N PHE A 274 -3.07 -10.99 -12.56
CA PHE A 274 -2.09 -10.79 -11.50
C PHE A 274 -1.71 -12.10 -10.80
N VAL A 275 -2.71 -12.94 -10.51
CA VAL A 275 -2.50 -14.20 -9.80
C VAL A 275 -1.69 -15.18 -10.66
N VAL A 276 -1.99 -15.26 -11.96
CA VAL A 276 -1.27 -16.12 -12.91
C VAL A 276 0.14 -15.58 -13.18
N GLU A 277 0.28 -14.28 -13.44
CA GLU A 277 1.57 -13.62 -13.71
C GLU A 277 2.61 -13.89 -12.62
N PHE A 278 2.17 -13.86 -11.35
CA PHE A 278 3.04 -14.11 -10.20
C PHE A 278 2.91 -15.51 -9.62
N GLY A 279 2.24 -16.47 -10.27
CA GLY A 279 2.07 -17.84 -9.78
C GLY A 279 1.61 -17.90 -8.32
N LEU A 280 0.51 -17.20 -8.00
CA LEU A 280 -0.04 -17.06 -6.64
C LEU A 280 -1.25 -17.97 -6.39
N ASN A 281 -1.56 -18.88 -7.30
CA ASN A 281 -2.74 -19.77 -7.25
C ASN A 281 -2.80 -20.57 -5.93
N CYS A 282 -1.64 -21.03 -5.45
CA CYS A 282 -1.51 -21.81 -4.22
C CYS A 282 -1.66 -20.99 -2.94
N VAL A 283 -1.69 -19.65 -3.02
CA VAL A 283 -1.81 -18.80 -1.83
C VAL A 283 -3.26 -18.76 -1.38
N THR A 284 -3.53 -19.26 -0.18
CA THR A 284 -4.86 -19.25 0.42
C THR A 284 -5.36 -17.81 0.61
N PRO A 285 -6.65 -17.50 0.32
CA PRO A 285 -7.20 -16.15 0.46
C PRO A 285 -7.03 -15.52 1.85
N SER A 286 -7.06 -16.32 2.92
CA SER A 286 -6.85 -15.85 4.31
C SER A 286 -5.44 -15.31 4.56
N LEU A 287 -4.45 -15.79 3.80
CA LEU A 287 -3.05 -15.38 3.89
C LEU A 287 -2.71 -14.19 2.96
N TRP A 288 -3.69 -13.68 2.21
CA TRP A 288 -3.50 -12.59 1.25
C TRP A 288 -3.29 -11.22 1.94
N LYS A 289 -2.18 -11.05 2.65
CA LYS A 289 -1.81 -9.76 3.25
C LYS A 289 -0.93 -9.00 2.26
N PRO A 290 -1.19 -7.72 1.93
CA PRO A 290 -0.44 -7.02 0.89
C PRO A 290 1.08 -7.04 1.08
N ARG A 291 1.55 -6.88 2.33
CA ARG A 291 2.97 -6.98 2.67
C ARG A 291 3.53 -8.39 2.51
N ALA A 292 2.74 -9.42 2.80
CA ALA A 292 3.17 -10.81 2.69
C ALA A 292 3.28 -11.25 1.23
N ILE A 293 2.27 -10.93 0.41
CA ILE A 293 2.30 -11.20 -1.04
C ILE A 293 3.46 -10.46 -1.70
N HIS A 294 3.67 -9.19 -1.37
CA HIS A 294 4.82 -8.45 -1.88
C HIS A 294 6.15 -9.13 -1.51
N ARG A 295 6.33 -9.57 -0.25
CA ARG A 295 7.54 -10.30 0.15
C ARG A 295 7.69 -11.63 -0.59
N LEU A 296 6.59 -12.37 -0.82
CA LEU A 296 6.61 -13.64 -1.54
C LEU A 296 7.00 -13.45 -3.01
N ILE A 297 6.50 -12.40 -3.66
CA ILE A 297 6.92 -12.06 -5.02
C ILE A 297 8.41 -11.73 -5.03
N ARG A 298 8.86 -10.91 -4.07
CA ARG A 298 10.27 -10.49 -3.95
C ARG A 298 11.22 -11.58 -3.52
N SER A 299 10.76 -12.63 -2.83
CA SER A 299 11.62 -13.76 -2.47
C SER A 299 12.08 -14.52 -3.71
N ARG A 300 11.29 -14.52 -4.79
CA ARG A 300 11.59 -15.18 -6.07
C ARG A 300 12.57 -14.40 -6.95
N ASP A 301 12.83 -13.13 -6.66
CA ASP A 301 13.83 -12.35 -7.39
C ASP A 301 15.21 -13.01 -7.27
N THR A 302 15.95 -13.16 -8.36
CA THR A 302 17.31 -13.70 -8.33
C THR A 302 18.25 -12.77 -7.57
N THR A 303 19.00 -13.33 -6.63
CA THR A 303 20.16 -12.67 -6.01
C THR A 303 21.25 -12.60 -7.06
N GLU A 304 21.61 -11.40 -7.49
CA GLU A 304 22.80 -11.22 -8.31
C GLU A 304 24.01 -11.22 -7.36
N PRO A 305 25.02 -12.08 -7.58
CA PRO A 305 26.28 -11.95 -6.87
C PRO A 305 26.87 -10.57 -7.23
N VAL A 306 27.35 -9.84 -6.23
CA VAL A 306 28.15 -8.64 -6.50
C VAL A 306 29.40 -9.13 -7.23
N CYS A 307 29.55 -8.78 -8.51
CA CYS A 307 30.78 -9.09 -9.25
C CYS A 307 31.98 -8.48 -8.49
N ASP A 308 32.99 -9.33 -8.29
CA ASP A 308 34.35 -8.97 -7.88
C ASP A 308 34.56 -8.43 -6.47
N LEU A 309 34.06 -9.12 -5.45
CA LEU A 309 34.65 -9.02 -4.12
C LEU A 309 35.06 -10.41 -3.60
N PRO A 310 36.35 -10.76 -3.71
CA PRO A 310 36.88 -11.95 -3.05
C PRO A 310 36.54 -11.91 -1.54
N PRO A 311 36.20 -13.05 -0.91
CA PRO A 311 35.82 -13.10 0.51
C PRO A 311 36.84 -12.42 1.43
N ALA A 312 38.14 -12.53 1.13
CA ALA A 312 39.21 -11.88 1.88
C ALA A 312 39.17 -10.34 1.79
N THR A 313 38.76 -9.79 0.64
CA THR A 313 38.74 -8.35 0.36
C THR A 313 37.52 -7.66 0.96
N ALA A 314 36.38 -8.35 1.06
CA ALA A 314 35.18 -7.83 1.73
C ALA A 314 35.41 -7.67 3.24
N THR A 315 36.07 -8.64 3.87
CA THR A 315 36.46 -8.58 5.29
C THR A 315 37.50 -7.49 5.53
N TRP A 316 38.46 -7.31 4.61
CA TRP A 316 39.45 -6.23 4.68
C TRP A 316 38.83 -4.83 4.54
N ARG A 317 37.87 -4.62 3.61
CA ARG A 317 37.18 -3.32 3.47
C ARG A 317 36.29 -2.99 4.66
N LEU A 318 35.59 -3.99 5.21
CA LEU A 318 34.83 -3.84 6.47
C LEU A 318 35.77 -3.47 7.63
N ARG A 319 36.95 -4.09 7.68
CA ARG A 319 37.99 -3.80 8.66
C ARG A 319 38.57 -2.39 8.50
N ALA A 320 38.87 -1.97 7.27
CA ALA A 320 39.40 -0.64 6.96
C ALA A 320 38.39 0.48 7.26
N ALA A 321 37.11 0.28 6.91
CA ALA A 321 36.05 1.26 7.21
C ALA A 321 35.77 1.38 8.72
N LEU A 322 35.81 0.27 9.46
CA LEU A 322 35.68 0.28 10.93
C LEU A 322 36.89 0.97 11.58
N SER A 323 38.11 0.66 11.11
CA SER A 323 39.36 1.24 11.65
C SER A 323 39.44 2.75 11.39
N GLN A 324 39.10 3.20 10.17
CA GLN A 324 39.13 4.62 9.80
C GLN A 324 38.14 5.47 10.62
N GLU A 325 36.94 4.96 10.91
CA GLU A 325 35.95 5.64 11.75
C GLU A 325 36.32 5.60 13.24
N MET A 326 37.01 4.54 13.69
CA MET A 326 37.51 4.42 15.07
C MET A 326 38.70 5.35 15.33
N GLU A 327 39.64 5.44 14.38
CA GLU A 327 40.82 6.33 14.44
C GLU A 327 40.44 7.82 14.33
N ALA A 328 39.45 8.17 13.52
CA ALA A 328 39.10 9.57 13.26
C ALA A 328 38.41 10.29 14.43
N HIS A 329 37.84 9.56 15.41
CA HIS A 329 36.82 10.13 16.28
C HIS A 329 36.89 9.77 17.78
N ILE A 330 37.94 9.11 18.29
CA ILE A 330 37.97 8.66 19.69
C ILE A 330 39.37 8.75 20.33
N PRO A 331 39.54 9.43 21.48
CA PRO A 331 40.69 9.21 22.36
C PRO A 331 40.51 7.90 23.15
N PHE A 332 41.53 7.05 23.10
CA PHE A 332 41.49 5.61 23.27
C PHE A 332 41.26 4.96 24.67
N PRO A 333 41.39 5.60 25.85
CA PRO A 333 41.61 4.82 27.07
C PRO A 333 40.37 4.11 27.70
N ASN A 334 39.17 4.11 27.09
CA ASN A 334 37.97 3.56 27.73
C ASN A 334 37.14 2.54 26.91
N ILE A 335 37.60 2.10 25.73
CA ILE A 335 36.85 1.14 24.90
C ILE A 335 37.43 -0.26 25.04
N THR A 336 36.89 -1.03 25.98
CA THR A 336 37.20 -2.48 26.09
C THR A 336 36.26 -3.30 25.22
N HIS A 337 36.69 -4.50 24.79
CA HIS A 337 35.84 -5.47 24.08
C HIS A 337 34.48 -5.72 24.78
N GLN A 338 34.46 -5.72 26.11
CA GLN A 338 33.25 -5.85 26.92
C GLN A 338 32.32 -4.63 26.84
N SER A 339 32.88 -3.42 26.75
CA SER A 339 32.07 -2.18 26.69
C SER A 339 31.23 -2.06 25.42
N VAL A 340 31.78 -2.47 24.28
CA VAL A 340 31.13 -2.42 22.97
C VAL A 340 30.04 -3.49 22.82
N LEU A 341 30.28 -4.69 23.36
CA LEU A 341 29.33 -5.82 23.25
C LEU A 341 28.14 -5.72 24.19
N TYR A 342 28.36 -5.21 25.41
CA TYR A 342 27.34 -5.13 26.45
C TYR A 342 26.77 -3.73 26.65
N GLY A 343 27.27 -2.72 25.92
CA GLY A 343 26.86 -1.32 26.07
C GLY A 343 27.29 -0.71 27.41
N LEU A 344 28.34 -1.26 28.03
CA LEU A 344 28.82 -0.88 29.35
C LEU A 344 30.17 -0.16 29.22
N PHE A 345 30.13 1.12 28.88
CA PHE A 345 31.33 1.95 28.74
C PHE A 345 31.77 2.52 30.09
N PRO A 346 32.89 2.06 30.69
CA PRO A 346 33.36 2.60 31.95
C PRO A 346 33.70 4.10 31.80
N LYS A 347 33.36 4.91 32.81
CA LYS A 347 33.69 6.36 32.91
C LYS A 347 33.08 7.26 31.82
N THR A 348 31.95 6.91 31.21
CA THR A 348 31.25 7.76 30.22
C THR A 348 30.28 8.75 30.89
N HIS A 349 30.77 9.90 31.35
CA HIS A 349 29.94 10.95 31.97
C HIS A 349 29.77 12.22 31.12
N SER A 350 30.45 12.35 29.98
CA SER A 350 30.32 13.49 29.07
C SER A 350 29.39 13.18 27.87
N VAL A 351 28.70 14.21 27.39
CA VAL A 351 27.76 14.10 26.26
C VAL A 351 28.48 13.69 24.98
N GLU A 352 29.71 14.16 24.78
CA GLU A 352 30.54 13.81 23.62
C GLU A 352 30.91 12.31 23.62
N ALA A 353 31.24 11.75 24.79
CA ALA A 353 31.56 10.33 24.91
C ALA A 353 30.34 9.44 24.62
N ILE A 354 29.16 9.83 25.12
CA ILE A 354 27.90 9.11 24.83
C ILE A 354 27.56 9.16 23.34
N GLN A 355 27.74 10.30 22.68
CA GLN A 355 27.53 10.43 21.24
C GLN A 355 28.53 9.59 20.43
N GLY A 356 29.79 9.52 20.87
CA GLY A 356 30.79 8.63 20.29
C GLY A 356 30.38 7.16 20.40
N CYS A 357 30.01 6.69 21.60
CA CYS A 357 29.52 5.34 21.83
C CYS A 357 28.29 5.00 20.98
N TRP A 358 27.35 5.93 20.83
CA TRP A 358 26.16 5.73 20.00
C TRP A 358 26.51 5.60 18.51
N ARG A 359 27.47 6.40 18.01
CA ARG A 359 27.95 6.29 16.62
C ARG A 359 28.64 4.97 16.34
N ILE A 360 29.45 4.46 17.28
CA ILE A 360 30.09 3.13 17.17
C ILE A 360 29.02 2.03 17.12
N LEU A 361 28.03 2.08 18.00
CA LEU A 361 26.91 1.12 17.99
C LEU A 361 26.12 1.17 16.68
N CYS A 362 25.90 2.36 16.11
CA CYS A 362 25.30 2.53 14.78
C CYS A 362 26.19 1.94 13.68
N CYS A 363 27.49 2.19 13.69
CA CYS A 363 28.42 1.63 12.69
C CYS A 363 28.49 0.10 12.76
N ILE A 364 28.55 -0.47 13.96
CA ILE A 364 28.53 -1.93 14.17
C ILE A 364 27.19 -2.51 13.71
N LYS A 365 26.08 -1.83 13.99
CA LYS A 365 24.76 -2.23 13.50
C LYS A 365 24.70 -2.20 11.97
N ASP A 366 25.27 -1.19 11.33
CA ASP A 366 25.30 -1.05 9.88
C ASP A 366 26.23 -2.08 9.23
N ILE A 367 27.35 -2.43 9.89
CA ILE A 367 28.26 -3.51 9.48
C ILE A 367 27.61 -4.88 9.64
N LEU A 368 26.91 -5.14 10.75
CA LEU A 368 26.14 -6.38 10.94
C LEU A 368 25.00 -6.46 9.94
N LEU A 369 24.36 -5.34 9.62
CA LEU A 369 23.33 -5.27 8.58
C LEU A 369 23.95 -5.57 7.22
N TYR A 370 25.09 -4.96 6.88
CA TYR A 370 25.84 -5.21 5.64
C TYR A 370 26.28 -6.66 5.54
N ALA A 371 26.91 -7.22 6.56
CA ALA A 371 27.38 -8.61 6.57
C ALA A 371 26.22 -9.59 6.39
N ARG A 372 25.12 -9.38 7.12
CA ARG A 372 23.92 -10.22 7.00
C ARG A 372 23.20 -10.08 5.64
N THR A 373 23.38 -8.95 4.97
CA THR A 373 22.67 -8.62 3.72
C THR A 373 23.51 -8.85 2.47
N ARG A 374 24.84 -8.89 2.58
CA ARG A 374 25.75 -8.86 1.42
C ARG A 374 26.86 -9.90 1.43
N LEU A 375 27.19 -10.52 2.57
CA LEU A 375 28.19 -11.58 2.60
C LEU A 375 27.52 -12.94 2.33
N VAL A 376 27.97 -13.57 1.24
CA VAL A 376 27.64 -14.94 0.85
C VAL A 376 28.94 -15.73 0.86
N THR A 377 28.99 -16.80 1.66
CA THR A 377 30.14 -17.70 1.75
C THR A 377 29.69 -19.08 1.32
N ASN A 378 30.34 -19.69 0.32
CA ASN A 378 29.99 -21.01 -0.24
C ASN A 378 28.52 -21.13 -0.70
N GLY A 379 27.97 -20.08 -1.30
CA GLY A 379 26.60 -20.09 -1.83
C GLY A 379 25.50 -19.88 -0.78
N GLU A 380 25.84 -19.78 0.51
CA GLU A 380 24.89 -19.51 1.59
C GLU A 380 25.11 -18.13 2.22
N VAL A 381 24.01 -17.46 2.59
CA VAL A 381 24.05 -16.16 3.29
C VAL A 381 24.55 -16.38 4.71
N VAL A 382 25.51 -15.55 5.14
CA VAL A 382 26.11 -15.65 6.48
C VAL A 382 25.02 -15.52 7.56
N GLY A 383 24.83 -16.57 8.35
CA GLY A 383 23.84 -16.63 9.43
C GLY A 383 24.08 -15.59 10.54
N ARG A 384 23.05 -15.33 11.36
CA ARG A 384 23.11 -14.33 12.45
C ARG A 384 24.27 -14.58 13.42
N GLU A 385 24.53 -15.85 13.75
CA GLU A 385 25.58 -16.26 14.68
C GLU A 385 26.98 -16.18 14.06
N ALA A 386 27.09 -16.37 12.74
CA ALA A 386 28.34 -16.21 12.01
C ALA A 386 28.71 -14.73 11.84
N CYS A 387 27.72 -13.86 11.57
CA CYS A 387 27.93 -12.40 11.57
C CYS A 387 28.41 -11.88 12.93
N ARG A 388 27.81 -12.37 14.03
CA ARG A 388 28.22 -12.03 15.40
C ARG A 388 29.66 -12.46 15.69
N ARG A 389 30.03 -13.70 15.33
CA ARG A 389 31.40 -14.20 15.47
C ARG A 389 32.40 -13.39 14.64
N MET A 390 32.02 -12.96 13.44
CA MET A 390 32.89 -12.15 12.58
C MET A 390 33.17 -10.77 13.18
N VAL A 391 32.15 -10.10 13.71
CA VAL A 391 32.32 -8.82 14.43
C VAL A 391 33.09 -8.98 15.72
N HIS A 392 32.83 -10.06 16.47
CA HIS A 392 33.58 -10.40 17.68
C HIS A 392 35.08 -10.59 17.39
N ASN A 393 35.42 -11.32 16.33
CA ASN A 393 36.82 -11.51 15.93
C ASN A 393 37.46 -10.21 15.43
N LEU A 394 36.72 -9.40 14.67
CA LEU A 394 37.20 -8.09 14.21
C LEU A 394 37.52 -7.15 15.37
N LEU A 395 36.65 -7.10 16.40
CA LEU A 395 36.87 -6.29 17.61
C LEU A 395 38.02 -6.84 18.45
N ARG A 396 38.14 -8.17 18.59
CA ARG A 396 39.22 -8.81 19.35
C ARG A 396 40.59 -8.55 18.72
N ASP A 397 40.72 -8.77 17.41
CA ASP A 397 41.97 -8.56 16.68
C ASP A 397 42.39 -7.08 16.67
N TYR A 398 41.44 -6.14 16.80
CA TYR A 398 41.71 -4.71 16.89
C TYR A 398 42.29 -4.36 18.26
N THR A 399 41.67 -4.83 19.36
CA THR A 399 42.23 -4.69 20.72
C THR A 399 43.61 -5.35 20.88
N ASP A 400 43.88 -6.46 20.20
CA ASP A 400 45.18 -7.16 20.26
C ASP A 400 46.28 -6.44 19.45
N LYS A 401 45.93 -5.61 18.47
CA LYS A 401 46.88 -4.82 17.68
C LYS A 401 47.35 -3.58 18.44
N ASP A 402 46.43 -2.85 19.05
CA ASP A 402 46.76 -1.66 19.84
C ASP A 402 47.59 -1.98 21.08
N ASN A 403 47.26 -3.06 21.81
CA ASN A 403 48.07 -3.47 22.97
C ASN A 403 49.55 -3.71 22.60
N LYS A 404 49.81 -4.19 21.37
CA LYS A 404 51.17 -4.41 20.86
C LYS A 404 51.84 -3.15 20.32
N GLU A 405 51.07 -2.12 19.96
CA GLU A 405 51.61 -0.81 19.55
C GLU A 405 51.87 0.07 20.78
N SER A 406 51.02 0.01 21.81
CA SER A 406 51.25 0.67 23.10
C SER A 406 52.43 0.07 23.88
N GLU A 407 52.62 -1.25 23.86
CA GLU A 407 53.79 -1.91 24.47
C GLU A 407 55.10 -1.52 23.75
N LYS A 408 55.04 -1.19 22.45
CA LYS A 408 56.21 -0.71 21.68
C LYS A 408 56.52 0.77 21.89
N GLU A 409 55.52 1.59 22.21
CA GLU A 409 55.71 3.00 22.57
C GLU A 409 56.20 3.18 24.02
N GLU A 410 55.94 2.21 24.92
CA GLU A 410 56.51 2.21 26.29
C GLU A 410 57.95 1.65 26.38
N GLU A 411 58.40 0.88 25.38
CA GLU A 411 59.78 0.37 25.28
C GLU A 411 60.77 1.31 24.55
N LEU A 412 60.32 2.48 24.09
CA LEU A 412 61.08 3.50 23.33
C LEU A 412 61.16 4.81 24.12
#